data_AF-A0A7K3D5G2-F1
#
_entry.id   AF-A0A7K3D5G2-F1
#
_cell.length_a   1.000
_cell.length_b   1.000
_cell.length_c   1.000
_cell.angle_alpha   90.00
_cell.angle_beta   90.00
_cell.angle_gamma   90.00
#
_symmetry.space_group_name_H-M   'P 1'
#
loop_
_entity.id
_entity.type
_entity.pdbx_description
1 polymer ?
#
loop_
_entity_poly.entity_id
_entity_poly.type
_entity_poly.pdbx_seq_one_letter_code
_entity_poly.pdbx_strand_id
1 'polypeptide(L)'
;NVDVHYSSGIANHFFYLLSEGSGAKEINGVKYDSPTADGSKVEGIGRDKAEKIWFKALTAYFTSTTDYKAAREGTLKAATDLYGADSAEVKAVGAAWTGVAVK
;
A
#
# COMPACT_ATOMS: atom_id res chain seq x y z
N ASN A 1 -2.19 -20.15 11.38
CA ASN A 1 -1.97 -18.73 11.71
C ASN A 1 -0.49 -18.46 11.72
N VAL A 2 -0.03 -17.58 10.83
CA VAL A 2 1.28 -16.93 10.98
C VAL A 2 1.13 -15.90 12.09
N ASP A 3 2.17 -15.72 12.89
CA ASP A 3 2.17 -14.71 13.95
C ASP A 3 1.89 -13.31 13.37
N VAL A 4 1.07 -12.54 14.08
CA VAL A 4 0.56 -11.26 13.60
C VAL A 4 1.65 -10.19 13.51
N HIS A 5 2.68 -10.25 14.36
CA HIS A 5 3.80 -9.33 14.33
C HIS A 5 4.77 -9.67 13.19
N TYR A 6 4.94 -10.96 12.88
CA TYR A 6 5.71 -11.38 11.69
C TYR A 6 5.00 -11.04 10.38
N SER A 7 3.69 -11.30 10.29
CA SER A 7 2.92 -11.04 9.06
C SER A 7 2.71 -9.54 8.81
N SER A 8 2.60 -8.71 9.86
CA SER A 8 2.38 -7.26 9.74
C SER A 8 3.35 -6.52 8.80
N GLY A 9 4.56 -7.05 8.62
CA GLY A 9 5.57 -6.48 7.72
C GLY A 9 5.09 -6.28 6.28
N ILE A 10 4.19 -7.13 5.77
CA ILE A 10 3.66 -7.02 4.41
C ILE A 10 2.81 -5.75 4.27
N ALA A 11 1.87 -5.52 5.18
CA ALA A 11 1.02 -4.32 5.15
C ALA A 11 1.81 -3.04 5.45
N ASN A 12 2.80 -3.11 6.36
CA ASN A 12 3.69 -1.98 6.64
C ASN A 12 4.49 -1.59 5.40
N HIS A 13 5.04 -2.58 4.68
CA HIS A 13 5.79 -2.35 3.45
C HIS A 13 4.88 -1.84 2.33
N PHE A 14 3.66 -2.37 2.19
CA PHE A 14 2.65 -1.84 1.28
C PHE A 14 2.40 -0.35 1.54
N PHE A 15 2.16 0.04 2.79
CA PHE A 15 1.88 1.43 3.15
C PHE A 15 3.07 2.35 2.85
N TYR A 16 4.30 1.88 3.13
CA TYR A 16 5.51 2.61 2.76
C TYR A 16 5.59 2.81 1.24
N LEU A 17 5.43 1.75 0.45
CA LEU A 17 5.51 1.84 -1.01
C LEU A 17 4.42 2.76 -1.59
N LEU A 18 3.19 2.67 -1.07
CA LEU A 18 2.11 3.55 -1.49
C LEU A 18 2.39 5.02 -1.17
N SER A 19 2.88 5.31 0.03
CA SER A 19 3.11 6.69 0.48
C SER A 19 4.35 7.32 -0.15
N GLU A 20 5.43 6.55 -0.28
CA GLU A 20 6.76 7.09 -0.57
C GLU A 20 7.36 6.61 -1.89
N GLY A 21 6.79 5.55 -2.49
CA GLY A 21 7.37 4.87 -3.63
C GLY A 21 8.52 3.93 -3.26
N SER A 22 9.00 3.21 -4.28
CA SER A 22 10.16 2.32 -4.18
C SER A 22 11.45 3.02 -4.60
N GLY A 23 12.57 2.47 -4.17
CA GLY A 23 13.91 2.89 -4.61
C GLY A 23 14.59 3.87 -3.65
N ALA A 24 15.84 4.18 -3.98
CA ALA A 24 16.69 5.01 -3.14
C ALA A 24 16.18 6.46 -3.06
N LYS A 25 16.11 6.96 -1.82
CA LYS A 25 15.80 8.36 -1.52
C LYS A 25 16.59 8.83 -0.30
N GLU A 26 16.76 10.14 -0.18
CA GLU A 26 17.36 10.76 1.00
C GLU A 26 16.37 11.75 1.60
N ILE A 27 16.03 11.58 2.87
CA ILE A 27 15.14 12.47 3.63
C ILE A 27 15.90 12.94 4.86
N ASN A 28 16.10 14.25 4.99
CA ASN A 28 16.82 14.87 6.11
C ASN A 28 18.22 14.25 6.37
N GLY A 29 18.95 13.92 5.30
CA GLY A 29 20.28 13.29 5.39
C GLY A 29 20.28 11.79 5.69
N VAL A 30 19.10 11.17 5.82
CA VAL A 30 18.96 9.72 6.01
C VAL A 30 18.60 9.07 4.68
N LYS A 31 19.41 8.08 4.28
CA LYS A 31 19.19 7.29 3.07
C LYS A 31 18.22 6.16 3.36
N TYR A 32 17.19 6.05 2.53
CA TYR A 32 16.20 4.99 2.55
C TYR A 32 16.20 4.31 1.19
N ASP A 33 16.07 2.99 1.20
CA ASP A 33 15.78 2.21 0.01
C ASP A 33 14.88 1.04 0.42
N SER A 34 13.68 0.99 -0.17
CA SER A 34 12.72 -0.10 0.07
C SER A 34 12.38 -0.71 -1.29
N PRO A 35 13.07 -1.80 -1.67
CA PRO A 35 12.84 -2.44 -2.95
C PRO A 35 11.52 -3.22 -2.94
N THR A 36 10.88 -3.35 -4.09
CA THR A 36 9.74 -4.25 -4.29
C THR A 36 10.22 -5.70 -4.38
N ALA A 37 9.33 -6.63 -4.04
CA ALA A 37 9.60 -8.07 -4.10
C ALA A 37 9.95 -8.58 -5.51
N ASP A 38 9.53 -7.85 -6.56
CA ASP A 38 9.75 -8.19 -7.97
C ASP A 38 10.69 -7.21 -8.70
N GLY A 39 11.26 -6.23 -8.00
CA GLY A 39 12.13 -5.20 -8.58
C GLY A 39 11.41 -4.15 -9.42
N SER A 40 10.08 -4.16 -9.48
CA SER A 40 9.29 -3.11 -10.13
C SER A 40 9.40 -1.76 -9.41
N LYS A 41 9.18 -0.66 -10.15
CA LYS A 41 9.11 0.69 -9.58
C LYS A 41 7.69 1.01 -9.14
N VAL A 42 7.53 1.47 -7.90
CA VAL A 42 6.30 2.08 -7.37
C VAL A 42 6.51 3.58 -7.24
N GLU A 43 5.58 4.37 -7.76
CA GLU A 43 5.53 5.82 -7.56
C GLU A 43 4.60 6.14 -6.39
N GLY A 44 5.13 6.82 -5.38
CA GLY A 44 4.36 7.16 -4.17
C GLY A 44 3.36 8.27 -4.41
N ILE A 45 2.21 8.19 -3.72
CA ILE A 45 1.13 9.18 -3.79
C ILE A 45 1.14 10.18 -2.61
N GLY A 46 2.14 10.08 -1.75
CA GLY A 46 2.24 10.88 -0.52
C GLY A 46 1.45 10.30 0.64
N ARG A 47 1.89 10.63 1.87
CA ARG A 47 1.31 10.11 3.12
C ARG A 47 -0.16 10.48 3.29
N ASP A 48 -0.51 11.74 3.03
CA ASP A 48 -1.87 12.25 3.19
C ASP A 48 -2.92 11.50 2.35
N LYS A 49 -2.53 11.02 1.16
CA LYS A 49 -3.43 10.22 0.33
C LYS A 49 -3.44 8.76 0.77
N ALA A 50 -2.27 8.20 1.09
CA ALA A 50 -2.13 6.83 1.56
C ALA A 50 -2.92 6.58 2.87
N GLU A 51 -2.85 7.51 3.82
CA GLU A 51 -3.61 7.40 5.09
C GLU A 51 -5.12 7.43 4.86
N LYS A 52 -5.61 8.29 3.96
CA LYS A 52 -7.05 8.37 3.63
C LYS A 52 -7.56 7.07 3.00
N ILE A 53 -6.77 6.47 2.11
CA ILE A 53 -7.09 5.19 1.48
C ILE A 53 -7.13 4.08 2.53
N TRP A 54 -6.08 3.97 3.35
CA TRP A 54 -5.99 2.93 4.38
C TRP A 54 -7.13 3.06 5.40
N PHE A 55 -7.37 4.27 5.89
CA PHE A 55 -8.43 4.54 6.87
C PHE A 55 -9.82 4.23 6.31
N LYS A 56 -10.12 4.64 5.07
CA LYS A 56 -11.39 4.30 4.42
C LYS A 56 -11.54 2.79 4.22
N ALA A 57 -10.48 2.11 3.77
CA ALA A 57 -10.52 0.65 3.59
C ALA A 57 -10.79 -0.06 4.93
N LEU A 58 -10.08 0.34 5.98
CA LEU A 58 -10.22 -0.20 7.35
C LEU A 58 -11.64 -0.02 7.90
N THR A 59 -12.24 1.16 7.71
CA THR A 59 -13.52 1.51 8.36
C THR A 59 -14.76 1.11 7.55
N ALA A 60 -14.63 0.97 6.22
CA ALA A 60 -15.77 0.71 5.34
C ALA A 60 -15.76 -0.66 4.66
N TYR A 61 -14.59 -1.28 4.45
CA TYR A 61 -14.47 -2.48 3.61
C TYR A 61 -13.82 -3.67 4.32
N PHE A 62 -13.00 -3.44 5.34
CA PHE A 62 -12.42 -4.53 6.11
C PHE A 62 -13.42 -5.10 7.12
N THR A 63 -13.38 -6.42 7.28
CA THR A 63 -14.10 -7.18 8.31
C THR A 63 -13.10 -7.86 9.25
N SER A 64 -13.61 -8.54 10.28
CA SER A 64 -12.80 -9.34 11.20
C SER A 64 -12.05 -10.52 10.54
N THR A 65 -12.39 -10.87 9.30
CA THR A 65 -11.77 -11.98 8.54
C THR A 65 -10.96 -11.48 7.34
N THR A 66 -10.59 -10.20 7.30
CA THR A 66 -9.81 -9.62 6.18
C THR A 66 -8.41 -10.25 6.12
N ASP A 67 -8.09 -10.90 5.01
CA ASP A 67 -6.74 -11.31 4.65
C ASP A 67 -6.09 -10.29 3.69
N TYR A 68 -4.85 -10.55 3.21
CA TYR A 68 -4.18 -9.60 2.32
C TYR A 68 -4.84 -9.42 0.95
N LYS A 69 -5.48 -10.47 0.43
CA LYS A 69 -6.19 -10.37 -0.86
C LYS A 69 -7.42 -9.49 -0.69
N ALA A 70 -8.20 -9.69 0.38
CA ALA A 70 -9.31 -8.82 0.73
C ALA A 70 -8.85 -7.40 1.06
N ALA A 71 -7.69 -7.23 1.72
CA ALA A 71 -7.12 -5.91 2.00
C ALA A 71 -6.75 -5.16 0.70
N ARG A 72 -6.20 -5.86 -0.29
CA ARG A 72 -5.95 -5.32 -1.63
C ARG A 72 -7.23 -4.87 -2.31
N GLU A 73 -8.27 -5.70 -2.32
CA GLU A 73 -9.57 -5.35 -2.89
C GLU A 73 -10.20 -4.14 -2.19
N GLY A 74 -10.18 -4.11 -0.85
CA GLY A 74 -10.74 -3.02 -0.05
C GLY A 74 -9.98 -1.70 -0.25
N THR A 75 -8.65 -1.71 -0.36
CA THR A 75 -7.86 -0.49 -0.62
C THR A 75 -8.02 0.00 -2.05
N LEU A 76 -8.13 -0.88 -3.06
CA LEU A 76 -8.45 -0.49 -4.44
C LEU A 76 -9.83 0.15 -4.52
N LYS A 77 -10.81 -0.42 -3.81
CA LYS A 77 -12.15 0.17 -3.71
C LYS A 77 -12.12 1.54 -3.01
N ALA A 78 -11.38 1.66 -1.91
CA ALA A 78 -11.22 2.92 -1.19
C ALA A 78 -10.58 4.00 -2.07
N ALA A 79 -9.52 3.69 -2.81
CA ALA A 79 -8.90 4.61 -3.75
C ALA A 79 -9.86 5.02 -4.87
N THR A 80 -10.61 4.06 -5.43
CA THR A 80 -11.62 4.33 -6.47
C THR A 80 -12.70 5.28 -5.96
N ASP A 81 -13.21 5.07 -4.75
CA ASP A 81 -14.26 5.90 -4.18
C ASP A 81 -13.77 7.31 -3.76
N LEU A 82 -12.46 7.48 -3.53
CA LEU A 82 -11.86 8.77 -3.14
C LEU A 82 -11.38 9.58 -4.35
N TYR A 83 -10.88 8.92 -5.39
CA TYR A 83 -10.12 9.57 -6.47
C TYR A 83 -10.59 9.19 -7.88
N GLY A 84 -11.49 8.22 -8.04
CA GLY A 84 -11.98 7.72 -9.32
C GLY A 84 -11.23 6.47 -9.82
N ALA A 85 -11.89 5.64 -10.64
CA ALA A 85 -11.37 4.33 -11.05
C ALA A 85 -10.06 4.40 -11.87
N ASP A 86 -9.90 5.44 -12.69
CA ASP A 86 -8.73 5.60 -13.58
C ASP A 86 -7.60 6.44 -12.96
N SER A 87 -7.71 6.78 -11.68
CA SER A 87 -6.80 7.70 -11.00
C SER A 87 -5.39 7.12 -10.81
N ALA A 88 -4.42 8.01 -10.58
CA ALA A 88 -3.06 7.60 -10.26
C ALA A 88 -3.00 6.81 -8.94
N GLU A 89 -3.87 7.13 -7.98
CA GLU A 89 -3.98 6.47 -6.69
C GLU A 89 -4.44 5.02 -6.78
N VAL A 90 -5.44 4.72 -7.63
CA VAL A 90 -5.86 3.32 -7.85
C VAL A 90 -4.72 2.50 -8.44
N LYS A 91 -4.01 3.06 -9.43
CA LYS A 91 -2.83 2.42 -10.05
C LYS A 91 -1.72 2.22 -9.02
N ALA A 92 -1.45 3.21 -8.17
CA ALA A 92 -0.43 3.14 -7.13
C ALA A 92 -0.76 2.11 -6.05
N VAL A 93 -2.03 1.99 -5.63
CA VAL A 93 -2.46 0.92 -4.70
C VAL A 93 -2.21 -0.46 -5.30
N GLY A 94 -2.59 -0.67 -6.56
CA GLY A 94 -2.33 -1.93 -7.25
C GLY A 94 -0.84 -2.24 -7.36
N ALA A 95 -0.02 -1.25 -7.71
CA ALA A 95 1.43 -1.39 -7.81
C ALA A 95 2.09 -1.69 -6.45
N ALA A 96 1.69 -0.99 -5.38
CA ALA A 96 2.23 -1.20 -4.04
C ALA A 96 1.91 -2.60 -3.50
N TRP A 97 0.70 -3.13 -3.72
CA TRP A 97 0.37 -4.50 -3.31
C TRP A 97 1.16 -5.54 -4.09
N THR A 98 1.30 -5.35 -5.41
CA THR A 98 2.14 -6.21 -6.25
C THR A 98 3.60 -6.17 -5.77
N GLY A 99 4.09 -4.99 -5.38
CA GLY A 99 5.43 -4.78 -4.84
C GLY A 99 5.69 -5.49 -3.51
N VAL A 100 4.66 -5.94 -2.79
CA VAL A 100 4.78 -6.82 -1.61
C VAL A 100 4.31 -8.25 -1.87
N ALA A 101 4.29 -8.66 -3.14
CA ALA A 101 3.91 -10.00 -3.60
C ALA A 101 2.46 -10.42 -3.28
N VAL A 102 1.54 -9.47 -3.13
CA VAL A 102 0.09 -9.71 -2.99
C VAL A 102 -0.60 -9.29 -4.29
N LYS A 103 -1.17 -10.24 -5.02
CA LYS A 103 -1.72 -10.05 -6.38
C LYS A 103 -3.25 -10.10 -6.41
#